data_AF-A0A378BWZ3-F1
#
_entry.id   AF-A0A378BWZ3-F1
#
_cell.length_a   1.000
_cell.length_b   1.000
_cell.length_c   1.000
_cell.angle_alpha   90.00
_cell.angle_beta   90.00
_cell.angle_gamma   90.00
#
_symmetry.space_group_name_H-M   'P 1'
#
loop_
_entity.id
_entity.type
_entity.pdbx_description
1 polymer ?
#
loop_
_entity_poly.entity_id
_entity_poly.type
_entity_poly.pdbx_seq_one_letter_code
_entity_poly.pdbx_strand_id
1 'polypeptide(L)'
;MQCPYHEPIIVVTVAAIIIGGLALLAAITYFGKWSYLWNEWLTSVDHKRLGIMYVIVAIVMLLRGFADAIMMRSQQVLASAGEAGFLPPHHYDQIFTAHGVIMIFFVAMPFVIGLMNLVVPLQLGARDVAFPFLNNLSFWFTVVGVILVNLSLGVGEFAQTGWLAYPPLSGIEYSPGVGVDYWIWALQLSGIGTTLTGINFFVTIIKMRAPGMTMFKMPVFSWASLCANILIIASFPILTVTIALLTLDRYLGTHFFTNDMGGNMMMYINLIWAWVTRKCTSWFCRCSGLLRNRRDLLA
;
A
#
# COMPACT_ATOMS: atom_id res chain seq x y z
N MET A 1 0.19 -17.48 -19.63
CA MET A 1 -0.75 -16.35 -19.64
C MET A 1 -2.16 -16.91 -19.50
N GLN A 2 -2.70 -16.97 -18.27
CA GLN A 2 -4.08 -17.39 -18.01
C GLN A 2 -4.91 -16.12 -17.81
N CYS A 3 -5.67 -15.73 -18.84
CA CYS A 3 -6.71 -14.70 -18.72
C CYS A 3 -8.04 -15.42 -18.43
N PRO A 4 -8.80 -15.05 -17.39
CA PRO A 4 -9.97 -15.81 -16.95
C PRO A 4 -11.19 -15.53 -17.84
N TYR A 5 -11.17 -15.97 -19.10
CA TYR A 5 -12.25 -15.77 -20.07
C TYR A 5 -13.59 -16.44 -19.69
N HIS A 6 -13.55 -17.42 -18.79
CA HIS A 6 -14.72 -18.17 -18.33
C HIS A 6 -15.41 -17.55 -17.12
N GLU A 7 -14.80 -16.56 -16.47
CA GLU A 7 -15.33 -15.93 -15.26
C GLU A 7 -16.11 -14.66 -15.61
N PRO A 8 -17.45 -14.66 -15.59
CA PRO A 8 -18.25 -13.55 -16.08
C PRO A 8 -18.01 -12.27 -15.26
N ILE A 9 -17.82 -12.40 -13.94
CA ILE A 9 -17.59 -11.26 -13.04
C ILE A 9 -16.26 -10.57 -13.39
N ILE A 10 -15.19 -11.34 -13.59
CA ILE A 10 -13.86 -10.80 -13.88
C ILE A 10 -13.82 -10.19 -15.29
N VAL A 11 -14.38 -10.87 -16.29
CA VAL A 11 -14.41 -10.38 -17.67
C VAL A 11 -15.15 -9.05 -17.78
N VAL A 12 -16.34 -8.93 -17.17
CA VAL A 12 -17.11 -7.67 -17.17
C VAL A 12 -16.34 -6.57 -16.46
N THR A 13 -15.69 -6.89 -15.34
CA THR A 13 -14.90 -5.92 -14.57
C THR A 13 -13.70 -5.42 -15.37
N VAL A 14 -12.93 -6.32 -16.00
CA VAL A 14 -11.78 -5.97 -16.83
C VAL A 14 -12.22 -5.16 -18.05
N ALA A 15 -13.30 -5.54 -18.72
CA ALA A 15 -13.86 -4.78 -19.83
C ALA A 15 -14.28 -3.37 -19.41
N ALA A 16 -14.97 -3.22 -18.27
CA ALA A 16 -15.35 -1.92 -17.73
C ALA A 16 -14.13 -1.04 -17.39
N ILE A 17 -13.08 -1.62 -16.81
CA ILE A 17 -11.82 -0.92 -16.52
C ILE A 17 -11.14 -0.46 -17.81
N ILE A 18 -11.07 -1.32 -18.84
CA ILE A 18 -10.46 -0.97 -20.13
C ILE A 18 -11.26 0.15 -20.82
N ILE A 19 -12.59 0.04 -20.86
CA ILE A 19 -13.46 1.07 -21.44
C ILE A 19 -13.31 2.39 -20.68
N GLY A 20 -13.31 2.35 -19.34
CA GLY A 20 -13.09 3.54 -18.51
C GLY A 20 -11.71 4.17 -18.74
N GLY A 21 -10.67 3.34 -18.85
CA GLY A 21 -9.31 3.79 -19.18
C GLY A 21 -9.22 4.43 -20.56
N LEU A 22 -9.83 3.82 -21.58
CA LEU A 22 -9.90 4.38 -22.93
C LEU A 22 -10.70 5.69 -22.97
N ALA A 23 -11.81 5.78 -22.24
CA ALA A 23 -12.58 7.01 -22.13
C ALA A 23 -11.77 8.14 -21.48
N LEU A 24 -11.00 7.84 -20.43
CA LEU A 24 -10.10 8.80 -19.79
C LEU A 24 -8.99 9.25 -20.74
N LEU A 25 -8.33 8.32 -21.45
CA LEU A 25 -7.29 8.61 -22.43
C LEU A 25 -7.82 9.46 -23.59
N ALA A 26 -9.02 9.13 -24.08
CA ALA A 26 -9.70 9.89 -25.12
C ALA A 26 -10.04 11.31 -24.63
N ALA A 27 -10.54 11.46 -23.40
CA ALA A 27 -10.83 12.77 -22.82
C ALA A 27 -9.55 13.63 -22.67
N ILE A 28 -8.46 13.05 -22.15
CA ILE A 28 -7.17 13.77 -22.00
C ILE A 28 -6.64 14.22 -23.37
N THR A 29 -6.76 13.36 -24.38
CA THR A 29 -6.31 13.66 -25.75
C THR A 29 -7.21 14.72 -26.41
N TYR A 30 -8.52 14.60 -26.27
CA TYR A 30 -9.50 15.55 -26.79
C TYR A 30 -9.31 16.96 -26.20
N PHE A 31 -9.08 17.06 -24.88
CA PHE A 31 -8.82 18.35 -24.23
C PHE A 31 -7.36 18.83 -24.34
N GLY A 32 -6.48 18.08 -25.01
CA GLY A 32 -5.07 18.46 -25.21
C GLY A 32 -4.27 18.60 -23.90
N LYS A 33 -4.61 17.86 -22.85
CA LYS A 33 -4.04 18.05 -21.49
C LYS A 33 -2.76 17.24 -21.22
N TRP A 34 -2.20 16.56 -22.23
CA TRP A 34 -0.98 15.75 -22.10
C TRP A 34 0.22 16.55 -21.56
N SER A 35 0.51 17.70 -22.17
CA SER A 35 1.63 18.56 -21.74
C SER A 35 1.44 19.09 -20.32
N TYR A 36 0.19 19.44 -19.95
CA TYR A 36 -0.14 19.89 -18.60
C TYR A 36 0.04 18.79 -17.56
N LEU A 37 -0.46 17.58 -17.82
CA LEU A 37 -0.29 16.45 -16.90
C LEU A 37 1.18 16.10 -16.70
N TRP A 38 1.95 16.04 -17.79
CA TRP A 38 3.36 15.72 -17.73
C TRP A 38 4.14 16.75 -16.91
N ASN A 39 4.08 18.02 -17.31
CA ASN A 39 4.91 19.09 -16.74
C ASN A 39 4.46 19.50 -15.33
N GLU A 40 3.15 19.47 -15.05
CA GLU A 40 2.62 20.00 -13.79
C GLU A 40 2.36 18.91 -12.74
N TRP A 41 2.07 17.66 -13.11
CA TRP A 41 1.65 16.64 -12.13
C TRP A 41 2.63 15.47 -12.07
N LEU A 42 2.87 14.78 -13.18
CA LEU A 42 3.61 13.53 -13.22
C LEU A 42 5.09 13.70 -12.86
N THR A 43 5.71 14.79 -13.33
CA THR A 43 7.11 15.11 -13.01
C THR A 43 7.24 16.13 -11.88
N SER A 44 6.15 16.44 -11.16
CA SER A 44 6.16 17.43 -10.10
C SER A 44 6.96 16.96 -8.89
N VAL A 45 7.76 17.88 -8.35
CA VAL A 45 8.47 17.70 -7.07
C VAL A 45 7.77 18.40 -5.90
N ASP A 46 6.75 19.23 -6.17
CA ASP A 46 5.98 19.93 -5.14
C ASP A 46 5.24 18.93 -4.23
N HIS A 47 5.54 18.99 -2.93
CA HIS A 47 4.92 18.18 -1.89
C HIS A 47 3.38 18.29 -1.88
N LYS A 48 2.81 19.43 -2.31
CA LYS A 48 1.36 19.62 -2.39
C LYS A 48 0.73 18.75 -3.47
N ARG A 49 1.30 18.78 -4.68
CA ARG A 49 0.79 18.01 -5.81
C ARG A 49 0.96 16.52 -5.57
N LEU A 50 2.12 16.10 -5.06
CA LEU A 50 2.37 14.72 -4.65
C LEU A 50 1.38 14.26 -3.57
N GLY A 51 1.11 15.11 -2.57
CA GLY A 51 0.12 14.83 -1.53
C GLY A 51 -1.29 14.63 -2.08
N ILE A 52 -1.73 15.46 -3.04
CA ILE A 52 -3.01 15.31 -3.73
C ILE A 52 -3.05 13.99 -4.51
N MET A 53 -2.02 13.68 -5.28
CA MET A 53 -1.97 12.43 -6.06
C MET A 53 -2.04 11.19 -5.16
N TYR A 54 -1.35 11.19 -4.02
CA TYR A 54 -1.44 10.12 -3.03
C TYR A 54 -2.87 9.91 -2.51
N VAL A 55 -3.58 11.00 -2.20
CA VAL A 55 -4.98 10.94 -1.74
C VAL A 55 -5.91 10.45 -2.86
N ILE A 56 -5.71 10.90 -4.10
CA ILE A 56 -6.49 10.43 -5.26
C ILE A 56 -6.32 8.91 -5.44
N VAL A 57 -5.08 8.41 -5.41
CA VAL A 57 -4.81 6.97 -5.51
C VAL A 57 -5.50 6.21 -4.38
N ALA A 58 -5.42 6.71 -3.14
CA ALA A 58 -6.10 6.08 -2.01
C ALA A 58 -7.62 6.01 -2.18
N ILE A 59 -8.25 7.07 -2.68
CA ILE A 59 -9.71 7.11 -2.92
C ILE A 59 -10.12 6.16 -4.04
N VAL A 60 -9.36 6.11 -5.14
CA VAL A 60 -9.64 5.17 -6.24
C VAL A 60 -9.50 3.72 -5.76
N MET A 61 -8.47 3.42 -4.98
CA MET A 61 -8.26 2.08 -4.42
C MET A 61 -9.27 1.75 -3.32
N LEU A 62 -9.83 2.75 -2.63
CA LEU A 62 -10.91 2.55 -1.67
C LEU A 62 -12.16 2.00 -2.36
N LEU A 63 -12.48 2.48 -3.58
CA LEU A 63 -13.62 1.93 -4.35
C LEU A 63 -13.43 0.44 -4.64
N ARG A 64 -12.21 0.04 -5.05
CA ARG A 64 -11.89 -1.38 -5.26
C ARG A 64 -12.01 -2.17 -3.95
N GLY A 65 -11.34 -1.72 -2.89
CA GLY A 65 -11.36 -2.42 -1.60
C GLY A 65 -12.77 -2.54 -1.03
N PHE A 66 -13.62 -1.53 -1.22
CA PHE A 66 -15.01 -1.55 -0.78
C PHE A 66 -15.87 -2.50 -1.61
N ALA A 67 -15.67 -2.57 -2.93
CA ALA A 67 -16.34 -3.56 -3.79
C ALA A 67 -16.01 -4.99 -3.34
N ASP A 68 -14.73 -5.28 -3.07
CA ASP A 68 -14.27 -6.58 -2.54
C ASP A 68 -14.93 -6.90 -1.18
N ALA A 69 -15.07 -5.91 -0.30
CA ALA A 69 -15.72 -6.08 1.00
C ALA A 69 -17.21 -6.42 0.87
N ILE A 70 -17.93 -5.75 -0.02
CA ILE A 70 -19.34 -6.04 -0.29
C ILE A 70 -19.49 -7.47 -0.81
N MET A 71 -18.68 -7.86 -1.81
CA MET A 71 -18.73 -9.21 -2.37
C MET A 71 -18.52 -10.29 -1.31
N MET A 72 -17.50 -10.13 -0.44
CA MET A 72 -17.26 -11.07 0.65
C MET A 72 -18.43 -11.15 1.64
N ARG A 73 -19.01 -10.01 2.02
CA ARG A 73 -20.12 -9.98 2.98
C ARG A 73 -21.39 -10.55 2.38
N SER A 74 -21.68 -10.26 1.11
CA SER A 74 -22.79 -10.87 0.38
C SER A 74 -22.65 -12.40 0.29
N GLN A 75 -21.44 -12.92 0.01
CA GLN A 75 -21.19 -14.37 0.01
C GLN A 75 -21.44 -14.99 1.38
N GLN A 76 -20.98 -14.37 2.46
CA GLN A 76 -21.20 -14.88 3.82
C GLN A 76 -22.68 -14.93 4.21
N VAL A 77 -23.47 -13.93 3.80
CA VAL A 77 -24.92 -13.91 4.05
C VAL A 77 -25.60 -15.07 3.34
N LEU A 78 -25.30 -15.31 2.06
CA LEU A 78 -25.86 -16.42 1.29
C LEU A 78 -25.44 -17.78 1.88
N ALA A 79 -24.16 -17.95 2.18
CA ALA A 79 -23.66 -19.18 2.79
C ALA A 79 -24.31 -19.47 4.15
N SER A 80 -24.54 -18.43 4.96
CA SER A 80 -25.24 -18.57 6.26
C SER A 80 -26.72 -18.95 6.11
N ALA A 81 -27.33 -18.62 4.96
CA ALA A 81 -28.69 -19.02 4.62
C ALA A 81 -28.79 -20.45 4.04
N GLY A 82 -27.66 -21.16 3.90
CA GLY A 82 -27.61 -22.51 3.33
C GLY A 82 -27.49 -22.55 1.80
N GLU A 83 -27.32 -21.40 1.15
CA GLU A 83 -27.12 -21.30 -0.30
C GLU A 83 -25.65 -21.51 -0.67
N ALA A 84 -25.39 -22.05 -1.88
CA ALA A 84 -24.03 -22.23 -2.39
C ALA A 84 -23.27 -20.90 -2.62
N GLY A 85 -24.01 -19.80 -2.80
CA GLY A 85 -23.45 -18.47 -3.08
C GLY A 85 -22.93 -18.32 -4.51
N PHE A 86 -22.15 -17.26 -4.75
CA PHE A 86 -21.61 -16.89 -6.07
C PHE A 86 -20.08 -16.84 -6.12
N LEU A 87 -19.39 -16.98 -4.99
CA LEU A 87 -17.93 -17.03 -4.92
C LEU A 87 -17.46 -18.43 -4.50
N PRO A 88 -16.86 -19.21 -5.42
CA PRO A 88 -16.10 -20.42 -5.07
C PRO A 88 -14.94 -20.09 -4.11
N PRO A 89 -14.44 -21.06 -3.32
CA PRO A 89 -13.34 -20.83 -2.37
C PRO A 89 -12.09 -20.21 -3.01
N HIS A 90 -11.72 -20.69 -4.21
CA HIS A 90 -10.59 -20.16 -4.99
C HIS A 90 -10.69 -18.64 -5.22
N HIS A 91 -11.88 -18.11 -5.57
CA HIS A 91 -12.10 -16.68 -5.76
C HIS A 91 -12.25 -15.91 -4.45
N TYR A 92 -12.94 -16.50 -3.48
CA TYR A 92 -13.17 -15.87 -2.18
C TYR A 92 -11.83 -15.57 -1.47
N ASP A 93 -10.90 -16.53 -1.48
CA ASP A 93 -9.60 -16.38 -0.82
C ASP A 93 -8.71 -15.35 -1.53
N GLN A 94 -8.81 -15.23 -2.86
CA GLN A 94 -8.14 -14.17 -3.62
C GLN A 94 -8.69 -12.79 -3.27
N ILE A 95 -10.02 -12.65 -3.26
CA ILE A 95 -10.69 -11.38 -2.94
C ILE A 95 -10.36 -10.95 -1.51
N PHE A 96 -10.39 -11.87 -0.55
CA PHE A 96 -10.03 -11.58 0.83
C PHE A 96 -8.59 -11.12 0.97
N THR A 97 -7.67 -11.83 0.31
CA THR A 97 -6.24 -11.50 0.33
C THR A 97 -5.98 -10.16 -0.33
N ALA A 98 -6.56 -9.92 -1.51
CA ALA A 98 -6.45 -8.66 -2.22
C ALA A 98 -7.02 -7.49 -1.40
N HIS A 99 -8.24 -7.64 -0.87
CA HIS A 99 -8.90 -6.65 -0.04
C HIS A 99 -8.00 -6.19 1.12
N GLY A 100 -7.47 -7.13 1.90
CA GLY A 100 -6.60 -6.81 3.04
C GLY A 100 -5.33 -6.06 2.62
N VAL A 101 -4.70 -6.49 1.53
CA VAL A 101 -3.50 -5.84 0.98
C VAL A 101 -3.82 -4.42 0.49
N ILE A 102 -4.88 -4.25 -0.28
CA ILE A 102 -5.33 -2.94 -0.79
C ILE A 102 -5.62 -1.98 0.34
N MET A 103 -6.45 -2.38 1.30
CA MET A 103 -6.89 -1.49 2.37
C MET A 103 -5.72 -1.03 3.22
N ILE A 104 -4.79 -1.92 3.58
CA ILE A 104 -3.67 -1.57 4.46
C ILE A 104 -2.56 -0.84 3.68
N PHE A 105 -2.15 -1.33 2.51
CA PHE A 105 -0.96 -0.82 1.81
C PHE A 105 -1.26 0.23 0.75
N PHE A 106 -2.44 0.22 0.15
CA PHE A 106 -2.74 1.05 -1.02
C PHE A 106 -3.90 2.04 -0.80
N VAL A 107 -4.64 1.92 0.30
CA VAL A 107 -5.62 2.92 0.75
C VAL A 107 -5.07 3.66 1.96
N ALA A 108 -4.92 2.96 3.08
CA ALA A 108 -4.53 3.58 4.31
C ALA A 108 -3.15 4.27 4.16
N MET A 109 -2.11 3.53 3.79
CA MET A 109 -0.74 4.08 3.77
C MET A 109 -0.59 5.30 2.84
N PRO A 110 -1.07 5.26 1.58
CA PRO A 110 -1.09 6.40 0.68
C PRO A 110 -1.91 7.57 1.21
N PHE A 111 -3.07 7.31 1.82
CA PHE A 111 -3.92 8.38 2.35
C PHE A 111 -3.19 9.18 3.44
N VAL A 112 -2.59 8.50 4.41
CA VAL A 112 -1.88 9.17 5.50
C VAL A 112 -0.57 9.80 5.04
N ILE A 113 0.19 9.14 4.17
CA ILE A 113 1.40 9.73 3.56
C ILE A 113 1.05 10.97 2.72
N GLY A 114 -0.08 10.93 2.02
CA GLY A 114 -0.61 12.06 1.25
C GLY A 114 -0.95 13.24 2.15
N LEU A 115 -1.67 13.02 3.25
CA LEU A 115 -1.95 14.05 4.24
C LEU A 115 -0.67 14.62 4.88
N MET A 116 0.31 13.78 5.18
CA MET A 116 1.60 14.24 5.70
C MET A 116 2.34 15.12 4.68
N ASN A 117 2.35 14.71 3.41
CA ASN A 117 2.90 15.51 2.31
C ASN A 117 2.24 16.88 2.20
N LEU A 118 0.92 16.96 2.32
CA LEU A 118 0.22 18.23 2.27
C LEU A 118 0.53 19.13 3.48
N VAL A 119 0.44 18.57 4.68
CA VAL A 119 0.29 19.37 5.90
C VAL A 119 1.60 19.58 6.65
N VAL A 120 2.50 18.59 6.70
CA VAL A 120 3.70 18.66 7.55
C VAL A 120 4.64 19.79 7.15
N PRO A 121 5.05 19.96 5.87
CA PRO A 121 5.96 21.05 5.50
C PRO A 121 5.37 22.43 5.82
N LEU A 122 4.06 22.60 5.59
CA LEU A 122 3.33 23.84 5.90
C LEU A 122 3.30 24.14 7.40
N GLN A 123 3.06 23.13 8.24
CA GLN A 123 3.06 23.27 9.70
C GLN A 123 4.43 23.65 10.27
N LEU A 124 5.50 23.22 9.64
CA LEU A 124 6.87 23.52 10.05
C LEU A 124 7.38 24.87 9.51
N GLY A 125 6.63 25.52 8.61
CA GLY A 125 7.06 26.71 7.90
C GLY A 125 8.17 26.44 6.88
N ALA A 126 8.29 25.20 6.39
CA ALA A 126 9.24 24.81 5.37
C ALA A 126 8.67 25.10 3.97
N ARG A 127 9.54 25.42 3.01
CA ARG A 127 9.14 25.63 1.60
C ARG A 127 8.77 24.33 0.90
N ASP A 128 9.49 23.27 1.22
CA ASP A 128 9.32 21.94 0.65
C ASP A 128 9.92 20.88 1.61
N VAL A 129 9.88 19.61 1.23
CA VAL A 129 10.54 18.49 1.92
C VAL A 129 12.04 18.45 1.66
N ALA A 130 12.79 17.71 2.49
CA ALA A 130 14.25 17.61 2.43
C ALA A 130 14.77 17.04 1.11
N PHE A 131 14.08 16.04 0.57
CA PHE A 131 14.45 15.40 -0.68
C PHE A 131 13.25 15.35 -1.64
N PRO A 132 13.00 16.43 -2.42
CA PRO A 132 11.84 16.51 -3.31
C PRO A 132 11.83 15.42 -4.40
N PHE A 133 12.99 15.09 -4.97
CA PHE A 133 13.11 14.03 -5.97
C PHE A 133 12.80 12.64 -5.39
N LEU A 134 13.32 12.33 -4.20
CA LEU A 134 13.01 11.06 -3.52
C LEU A 134 11.53 10.95 -3.17
N ASN A 135 10.86 12.07 -2.91
CA ASN A 135 9.42 12.11 -2.67
C ASN A 135 8.62 11.70 -3.91
N ASN A 136 9.00 12.24 -5.07
CA ASN A 136 8.40 11.85 -6.35
C ASN A 136 8.63 10.36 -6.65
N LEU A 137 9.87 9.88 -6.48
CA LEU A 137 10.19 8.47 -6.67
C LEU A 137 9.41 7.55 -5.72
N SER A 138 9.22 7.97 -4.46
CA SER A 138 8.43 7.22 -3.47
C SER A 138 6.96 7.07 -3.88
N PHE A 139 6.38 8.11 -4.48
CA PHE A 139 5.04 8.06 -5.05
C PHE A 139 4.97 7.06 -6.19
N TRP A 140 5.90 7.12 -7.14
CA TRP A 140 5.92 6.18 -8.27
C TRP A 140 6.12 4.72 -7.86
N PHE A 141 6.95 4.43 -6.85
CA PHE A 141 7.05 3.08 -6.29
C PHE A 141 5.71 2.56 -5.75
N THR A 142 4.92 3.45 -5.12
CA THR A 142 3.57 3.10 -4.66
C THR A 142 2.65 2.83 -5.85
N VAL A 143 2.68 3.68 -6.88
CA VAL A 143 1.88 3.52 -8.09
C VAL A 143 2.23 2.22 -8.84
N VAL A 144 3.51 1.86 -8.94
CA VAL A 144 3.92 0.58 -9.54
C VAL A 144 3.37 -0.61 -8.75
N GLY A 145 3.40 -0.56 -7.42
CA GLY A 145 2.77 -1.58 -6.57
C GLY A 145 1.24 -1.68 -6.79
N VAL A 146 0.56 -0.54 -6.91
CA VAL A 146 -0.87 -0.46 -7.24
C VAL A 146 -1.15 -1.08 -8.61
N ILE A 147 -0.33 -0.76 -9.62
CA ILE A 147 -0.48 -1.29 -10.97
C ILE A 147 -0.33 -2.82 -10.95
N LEU A 148 0.69 -3.37 -10.29
CA LEU A 148 0.91 -4.81 -10.20
C LEU A 148 -0.28 -5.55 -9.56
N VAL A 149 -0.84 -4.99 -8.47
CA VAL A 149 -1.99 -5.58 -7.74
C VAL A 149 -3.31 -5.47 -8.50
N ASN A 150 -3.44 -4.53 -9.43
CA ASN A 150 -4.61 -4.44 -10.30
C ASN A 150 -4.43 -5.25 -11.60
N LEU A 151 -3.21 -5.38 -12.10
CA LEU A 151 -2.90 -6.24 -13.24
C LEU A 151 -3.16 -7.72 -12.93
N SER A 152 -2.92 -8.16 -11.69
CA SER A 152 -3.20 -9.53 -11.26
C SER A 152 -4.70 -9.92 -11.35
N LEU A 153 -5.61 -8.94 -11.43
CA LEU A 153 -7.04 -9.19 -11.62
C LEU A 153 -7.35 -9.62 -13.06
N GLY A 154 -6.65 -9.06 -14.05
CA GLY A 154 -6.88 -9.35 -15.47
C GLY A 154 -5.92 -10.38 -16.07
N VAL A 155 -4.72 -10.51 -15.52
CA VAL A 155 -3.66 -11.38 -16.05
C VAL A 155 -3.08 -12.26 -14.95
N GLY A 156 -3.50 -13.52 -14.93
CA GLY A 156 -3.17 -14.48 -13.88
C GLY A 156 -4.20 -14.45 -12.76
N GLU A 157 -3.71 -14.50 -11.53
CA GLU A 157 -4.52 -14.52 -10.31
C GLU A 157 -3.77 -13.82 -9.18
N PHE A 158 -4.46 -13.45 -8.10
CA PHE A 158 -3.81 -12.91 -6.90
C PHE A 158 -3.55 -14.00 -5.85
N ALA A 159 -2.74 -13.69 -4.83
CA ALA A 159 -2.42 -14.65 -3.76
C ALA A 159 -3.68 -15.12 -3.02
N GLN A 160 -3.73 -16.40 -2.65
CA GLN A 160 -4.80 -17.05 -1.87
C GLN A 160 -4.43 -17.28 -0.41
N THR A 161 -3.32 -16.70 0.03
CA THR A 161 -2.64 -17.07 1.28
C THR A 161 -2.89 -16.07 2.41
N GLY A 162 -3.90 -15.22 2.27
CA GLY A 162 -4.15 -14.09 3.15
C GLY A 162 -3.14 -12.94 2.96
N TRP A 163 -3.43 -11.79 3.56
CA TRP A 163 -2.66 -10.55 3.33
C TRP A 163 -1.20 -10.59 3.80
N LEU A 164 -0.83 -11.55 4.65
CA LEU A 164 0.53 -11.76 5.14
C LEU A 164 1.23 -12.98 4.52
N ALA A 165 0.61 -13.70 3.59
CA ALA A 165 1.20 -14.82 2.85
C ALA A 165 2.05 -15.80 3.70
N TYR A 166 1.42 -16.45 4.69
CA TYR A 166 2.12 -17.33 5.62
C TYR A 166 2.71 -18.58 4.93
N PRO A 167 3.98 -18.92 5.19
CA PRO A 167 4.50 -20.27 5.01
C PRO A 167 3.80 -21.24 5.99
N PRO A 168 3.58 -22.51 5.59
CA PRO A 168 4.07 -23.12 4.36
C PRO A 168 3.18 -22.86 3.14
N LEU A 169 1.95 -22.33 3.31
CA LEU A 169 0.96 -22.20 2.23
C LEU A 169 1.43 -21.31 1.07
N SER A 170 2.26 -20.29 1.34
CA SER A 170 2.86 -19.43 0.31
C SER A 170 4.09 -20.03 -0.38
N GLY A 171 4.53 -21.22 0.01
CA GLY A 171 5.60 -21.96 -0.65
C GLY A 171 5.21 -22.45 -2.05
N ILE A 172 6.20 -22.75 -2.88
CA ILE A 172 5.97 -23.21 -4.27
C ILE A 172 5.25 -24.56 -4.34
N GLU A 173 5.40 -25.39 -3.29
CA GLU A 173 4.77 -26.71 -3.19
C GLU A 173 3.24 -26.63 -3.01
N TYR A 174 2.77 -25.72 -2.15
CA TYR A 174 1.33 -25.58 -1.86
C TYR A 174 0.65 -24.53 -2.74
N SER A 175 1.37 -23.50 -3.19
CA SER A 175 0.88 -22.45 -4.08
C SER A 175 1.82 -22.26 -5.27
N PRO A 176 1.73 -23.15 -6.28
CA PRO A 176 2.58 -23.09 -7.47
C PRO A 176 2.21 -21.94 -8.43
N GLY A 177 1.05 -21.32 -8.24
CA GLY A 177 0.55 -20.23 -9.05
C GLY A 177 1.34 -18.93 -8.89
N VAL A 178 1.11 -17.99 -9.81
CA VAL A 178 1.79 -16.68 -9.87
C VAL A 178 1.26 -15.66 -8.85
N GLY A 179 0.18 -15.98 -8.13
CA GLY A 179 -0.50 -15.04 -7.25
C GLY A 179 0.36 -14.54 -6.08
N VAL A 180 1.14 -15.44 -5.47
CA VAL A 180 2.09 -15.07 -4.41
C VAL A 180 3.21 -14.18 -4.96
N ASP A 181 3.62 -14.40 -6.21
CA ASP A 181 4.68 -13.60 -6.84
C ASP A 181 4.21 -12.16 -7.11
N TYR A 182 2.95 -11.96 -7.52
CA TYR A 182 2.35 -10.61 -7.58
C TYR A 182 2.35 -9.91 -6.22
N TRP A 183 2.00 -10.64 -5.14
CA TRP A 183 2.02 -10.12 -3.79
C TRP A 183 3.44 -9.70 -3.35
N ILE A 184 4.44 -10.55 -3.61
CA ILE A 184 5.85 -10.31 -3.30
C ILE A 184 6.32 -9.01 -3.94
N TRP A 185 6.22 -8.90 -5.26
CA TRP A 185 6.82 -7.78 -5.99
C TRP A 185 6.06 -6.47 -5.77
N ALA A 186 4.73 -6.52 -5.65
CA ALA A 186 3.95 -5.34 -5.35
C ALA A 186 4.31 -4.72 -4.00
N LEU A 187 4.42 -5.55 -2.96
CA LEU A 187 4.77 -5.07 -1.62
C LEU A 187 6.24 -4.72 -1.48
N GLN A 188 7.14 -5.43 -2.15
CA GLN A 188 8.58 -5.13 -2.10
C GLN A 188 8.87 -3.74 -2.68
N LEU A 189 8.34 -3.46 -3.88
CA LEU A 189 8.52 -2.16 -4.54
C LEU A 189 7.85 -1.03 -3.74
N SER A 190 6.61 -1.24 -3.30
CA SER A 190 5.90 -0.27 -2.45
C SER A 190 6.58 -0.05 -1.09
N GLY A 191 7.23 -1.09 -0.54
CA GLY A 191 7.96 -1.04 0.72
C GLY A 191 9.22 -0.18 0.64
N ILE A 192 9.95 -0.25 -0.49
CA ILE A 192 11.09 0.63 -0.78
C ILE A 192 10.62 2.10 -0.80
N GLY A 193 9.57 2.41 -1.55
CA GLY A 193 9.01 3.76 -1.61
C GLY A 193 8.57 4.30 -0.24
N THR A 194 7.95 3.45 0.57
CA THR A 194 7.54 3.82 1.93
C THR A 194 8.74 4.12 2.84
N THR A 195 9.82 3.33 2.73
CA THR A 195 11.04 3.53 3.52
C THR A 195 11.69 4.86 3.17
N LEU A 196 11.80 5.17 1.88
CA LEU A 196 12.31 6.46 1.38
C LEU A 196 11.48 7.64 1.90
N THR A 197 10.14 7.50 1.88
CA THR A 197 9.22 8.48 2.46
C THR A 197 9.51 8.73 3.95
N GLY A 198 9.68 7.65 4.73
CA GLY A 198 9.99 7.74 6.16
C GLY A 198 11.27 8.53 6.44
N ILE A 199 12.34 8.24 5.71
CA ILE A 199 13.62 8.96 5.81
C ILE A 199 13.44 10.44 5.43
N ASN A 200 12.73 10.72 4.34
CA ASN A 200 12.52 12.08 3.84
C ASN A 200 11.82 12.97 4.89
N PHE A 201 10.71 12.51 5.45
CA PHE A 201 10.00 13.28 6.48
C PHE A 201 10.75 13.35 7.80
N PHE A 202 11.50 12.31 8.18
CA PHE A 202 12.34 12.37 9.38
C PHE A 202 13.37 13.51 9.27
N VAL A 203 14.09 13.60 8.16
CA VAL A 203 15.06 14.68 7.92
C VAL A 203 14.36 16.03 7.82
N THR A 204 13.24 16.11 7.11
CA THR A 204 12.45 17.35 6.98
C THR A 204 12.03 17.91 8.35
N ILE A 205 11.46 17.08 9.23
CA ILE A 205 10.98 17.51 10.54
C ILE A 205 12.14 17.94 11.45
N ILE A 206 13.32 17.31 11.35
CA ILE A 206 14.45 17.63 12.21
C ILE A 206 15.24 18.85 11.72
N LYS A 207 15.44 19.00 10.41
CA LYS A 207 16.41 19.95 9.83
C LYS A 207 15.80 21.16 9.13
N MET A 208 14.56 21.08 8.65
CA MET A 208 13.95 22.16 7.82
C MET A 208 12.89 23.00 8.55
N ARG A 209 12.91 23.01 9.88
CA ARG A 209 11.97 23.82 10.67
C ARG A 209 12.27 25.30 10.55
N ALA A 210 11.23 26.12 10.65
CA ALA A 210 11.37 27.57 10.74
C ALA A 210 12.26 27.99 11.95
N PRO A 211 13.05 29.06 11.80
CA PRO A 211 13.89 29.56 12.88
C PRO A 211 13.04 29.96 14.10
N GLY A 212 13.51 29.59 15.30
CA GLY A 212 12.80 29.85 16.57
C GLY A 212 11.78 28.78 16.98
N MET A 213 11.49 27.79 16.12
CA MET A 213 10.64 26.65 16.45
C MET A 213 11.46 25.54 17.14
N THR A 214 11.38 25.48 18.48
CA THR A 214 11.93 24.36 19.24
C THR A 214 11.09 23.10 19.06
N MET A 215 11.65 21.93 19.36
CA MET A 215 10.98 20.65 19.17
C MET A 215 9.65 20.56 19.94
N PHE A 216 9.59 21.05 21.18
CA PHE A 216 8.35 21.10 21.97
C PHE A 216 7.32 22.13 21.51
N LYS A 217 7.68 23.04 20.60
CA LYS A 217 6.75 24.03 20.01
C LYS A 217 6.13 23.56 18.70
N MET A 218 6.48 22.36 18.20
CA MET A 218 5.90 21.82 16.98
C MET A 218 4.43 21.40 17.19
N PRO A 219 3.56 21.53 16.15
CA PRO A 219 2.20 21.02 16.22
C PRO A 219 2.14 19.51 16.49
N VAL A 220 1.08 19.07 17.18
CA VAL A 220 0.89 17.66 17.57
C VAL A 220 0.93 16.72 16.35
N PHE A 221 0.36 17.13 15.21
CA PHE A 221 0.40 16.34 13.98
C PHE A 221 1.83 16.15 13.43
N SER A 222 2.67 17.18 13.50
CA SER A 222 4.08 17.09 13.10
C SER A 222 4.90 16.20 14.05
N TRP A 223 4.59 16.21 15.35
CA TRP A 223 5.15 15.27 16.33
C TRP A 223 4.74 13.83 16.09
N ALA A 224 3.44 13.59 15.93
CA ALA A 224 2.88 12.30 15.56
C ALA A 224 3.53 11.76 14.28
N SER A 225 3.69 12.62 13.28
CA SER A 225 4.39 12.32 12.03
C SER A 225 5.85 11.93 12.27
N LEU A 226 6.58 12.64 13.14
CA LEU A 226 7.96 12.30 13.50
C LEU A 226 8.07 10.90 14.09
N CYS A 227 7.27 10.59 15.12
CA CYS A 227 7.25 9.27 15.74
C CYS A 227 6.94 8.17 14.73
N ALA A 228 5.97 8.43 13.84
CA ALA A 228 5.56 7.46 12.86
C ALA A 228 6.62 7.21 11.77
N ASN A 229 7.37 8.23 11.37
CA ASN A 229 8.49 8.08 10.43
C ASN A 229 9.66 7.31 11.05
N ILE A 230 9.97 7.53 12.34
CA ILE A 230 10.96 6.73 13.06
C ILE A 230 10.56 5.24 13.03
N LEU A 231 9.29 4.95 13.30
CA LEU A 231 8.77 3.58 13.23
C LEU A 231 8.81 3.01 11.82
N ILE A 232 8.54 3.81 10.77
CA ILE A 232 8.69 3.34 9.37
C ILE A 232 10.13 2.88 9.14
N ILE A 233 11.10 3.74 9.45
CA ILE A 233 12.53 3.50 9.19
C ILE A 233 13.00 2.23 9.91
N ALA A 234 12.54 2.00 11.15
CA ALA A 234 12.93 0.83 11.94
C ALA A 234 12.19 -0.46 11.56
N SER A 235 10.99 -0.37 10.98
CA SER A 235 10.12 -1.54 10.79
C SER A 235 10.14 -2.06 9.35
N PHE A 236 10.07 -1.18 8.36
CA PHE A 236 9.97 -1.60 6.95
C PHE A 236 11.16 -2.43 6.44
N PRO A 237 12.40 -2.22 6.90
CA PRO A 237 13.50 -3.12 6.53
C PRO A 237 13.24 -4.59 6.90
N ILE A 238 12.52 -4.85 8.00
CA ILE A 238 12.14 -6.21 8.40
C ILE A 238 11.23 -6.82 7.34
N LEU A 239 10.19 -6.11 6.90
CA LEU A 239 9.30 -6.56 5.83
C LEU A 239 10.08 -6.84 4.54
N THR A 240 10.96 -5.93 4.13
CA THR A 240 11.78 -6.07 2.92
C THR A 240 12.63 -7.34 2.95
N VAL A 241 13.23 -7.66 4.09
CA VAL A 241 14.04 -8.87 4.26
C VAL A 241 13.16 -10.11 4.30
N THR A 242 12.05 -10.10 5.04
CA THR A 242 11.14 -11.26 5.13
C THR A 242 10.56 -11.64 3.76
N ILE A 243 10.13 -10.66 2.97
CA ILE A 243 9.63 -10.89 1.61
C ILE A 243 10.76 -11.35 0.68
N ALA A 244 11.97 -10.78 0.80
CA ALA A 244 13.13 -11.21 0.02
C ALA A 244 13.49 -12.67 0.31
N LEU A 245 13.52 -13.09 1.58
CA LEU A 245 13.75 -14.48 1.98
C LEU A 245 12.67 -15.42 1.41
N LEU A 246 11.39 -15.01 1.45
CA LEU A 246 10.31 -15.79 0.85
C LEU A 246 10.45 -15.91 -0.68
N THR A 247 10.95 -14.86 -1.32
CA THR A 247 11.24 -14.87 -2.76
C THR A 247 12.36 -15.85 -3.09
N LEU A 248 13.42 -15.89 -2.27
CA LEU A 248 14.51 -16.84 -2.45
C LEU A 248 14.02 -18.28 -2.28
N ASP A 249 13.14 -18.54 -1.31
CA ASP A 249 12.53 -19.86 -1.11
C ASP A 249 11.71 -20.30 -2.33
N ARG A 250 10.97 -19.37 -2.97
CA ARG A 250 10.17 -19.69 -4.16
C ARG A 250 10.99 -19.80 -5.46
N TYR A 251 11.98 -18.93 -5.67
CA TYR A 251 12.69 -18.81 -6.95
C TYR A 251 13.98 -19.62 -7.01
N LEU A 252 14.73 -19.67 -5.91
CA LEU A 252 16.03 -20.33 -5.84
C LEU A 252 15.98 -21.64 -5.06
N GLY A 253 14.81 -22.02 -4.53
CA GLY A 253 14.64 -23.24 -3.75
C GLY A 253 15.44 -23.21 -2.44
N THR A 254 15.62 -22.04 -1.83
CA THR A 254 16.21 -21.98 -0.50
C THR A 254 15.26 -22.57 0.55
N HIS A 255 15.80 -22.85 1.74
CA HIS A 255 15.08 -23.53 2.81
C HIS A 255 15.00 -22.65 4.07
N PHE A 256 14.55 -21.40 3.94
CA PHE A 256 14.37 -20.52 5.10
C PHE A 256 13.10 -20.88 5.89
N PHE A 257 11.98 -21.03 5.19
CA PHE A 257 10.65 -21.24 5.77
C PHE A 257 9.97 -22.54 5.33
N THR A 258 10.67 -23.39 4.58
CA THR A 258 10.17 -24.71 4.14
C THR A 258 10.04 -25.67 5.32
N ASN A 259 9.15 -26.67 5.20
CA ASN A 259 9.00 -27.72 6.21
C ASN A 259 10.18 -28.71 6.20
N ASP A 260 10.76 -28.91 5.02
CA ASP A 260 11.86 -29.84 4.81
C ASP A 260 13.23 -29.14 4.82
N MET A 261 14.29 -29.96 4.84
CA MET A 261 15.69 -29.54 4.70
C MET A 261 16.17 -28.52 5.76
N GLY A 262 15.52 -28.50 6.93
CA GLY A 262 15.91 -27.69 8.09
C GLY A 262 15.30 -26.29 8.16
N GLY A 263 14.34 -25.97 7.29
CA GLY A 263 13.61 -24.70 7.33
C GLY A 263 12.68 -24.58 8.55
N ASN A 264 12.30 -23.34 8.89
CA ASN A 264 11.41 -23.08 10.03
C ASN A 264 10.35 -22.04 9.67
N MET A 265 9.12 -22.50 9.44
CA MET A 265 7.98 -21.64 9.11
C MET A 265 7.61 -20.65 10.23
N MET A 266 7.85 -21.00 11.50
CA MET A 266 7.57 -20.10 12.63
C MET A 266 8.49 -18.88 12.65
N MET A 267 9.68 -18.98 12.05
CA MET A 267 10.58 -17.84 11.88
C MET A 267 9.93 -16.74 11.04
N TYR A 268 9.21 -17.09 9.96
CA TYR A 268 8.47 -16.13 9.14
C TYR A 268 7.45 -15.36 9.98
N ILE A 269 6.65 -16.09 10.76
CA ILE A 269 5.59 -15.53 11.60
C ILE A 269 6.21 -14.55 12.60
N ASN A 270 7.32 -14.91 13.24
CA ASN A 270 7.99 -14.00 14.17
C ASN A 270 8.50 -12.72 13.48
N LEU A 271 9.13 -12.83 12.30
CA LEU A 271 9.66 -11.69 11.57
C LEU A 271 8.55 -10.77 11.06
N ILE A 272 7.50 -11.32 10.44
CA ILE A 272 6.42 -10.52 9.87
C ILE A 272 5.65 -9.79 10.97
N TRP A 273 5.41 -10.43 12.13
CA TRP A 273 4.72 -9.79 13.25
C TRP A 273 5.58 -8.77 14.00
N ALA A 274 6.91 -8.93 14.01
CA ALA A 274 7.81 -7.89 14.48
C ALA A 274 7.66 -6.58 13.67
N TRP A 275 7.38 -6.70 12.37
CA TRP A 275 7.01 -5.56 11.53
C TRP A 275 5.58 -5.07 11.80
N VAL A 276 4.56 -5.95 11.81
CA VAL A 276 3.14 -5.55 11.98
C VAL A 276 2.93 -4.76 13.27
N THR A 277 3.47 -5.25 14.38
CA THR A 277 3.28 -4.62 15.71
C THR A 277 3.78 -3.19 15.72
N ARG A 278 4.92 -2.92 15.07
CA ARG A 278 5.49 -1.57 14.97
C ARG A 278 4.78 -0.70 13.93
N LYS A 279 4.21 -1.30 12.87
CA LYS A 279 3.37 -0.60 11.88
C LYS A 279 2.03 -0.13 12.47
N CYS A 280 1.33 -0.95 13.25
CA CYS A 280 0.08 -0.56 13.90
C CYS A 280 0.26 0.62 14.86
N THR A 281 1.36 0.65 15.61
CA THR A 281 1.72 1.81 16.46
C THR A 281 1.99 3.06 15.63
N SER A 282 2.69 2.91 14.50
CA SER A 282 2.95 4.02 13.56
C SER A 282 1.66 4.62 12.97
N TRP A 283 0.65 3.77 12.76
CA TRP A 283 -0.69 4.15 12.35
C TRP A 283 -1.45 4.92 13.43
N PHE A 284 -1.48 4.38 14.63
CA PHE A 284 -2.16 4.99 15.77
C PHE A 284 -1.58 6.37 16.11
N CYS A 285 -0.25 6.52 16.06
CA CYS A 285 0.40 7.82 16.23
C CYS A 285 -0.09 8.85 15.20
N ARG A 286 -0.32 8.47 13.93
CA ARG A 286 -0.70 9.42 12.87
C ARG A 286 -2.17 9.83 12.94
N CYS A 287 -3.07 8.91 13.26
CA CYS A 287 -4.49 9.23 13.44
C CYS A 287 -4.75 10.07 14.70
N SER A 288 -4.03 9.80 15.79
CA SER A 288 -4.19 10.58 17.03
C SER A 288 -3.74 12.05 16.88
N GLY A 289 -2.72 12.31 16.07
CA GLY A 289 -2.27 13.67 15.76
C GLY A 289 -3.27 14.50 14.94
N LEU A 290 -4.11 13.87 14.11
CA LEU A 290 -5.18 14.51 13.33
C LEU A 290 -6.40 14.87 14.18
N LEU A 291 -6.73 14.04 15.17
CA LEU A 291 -7.94 14.16 15.98
C LEU A 291 -7.80 15.07 17.21
N ARG A 292 -6.56 15.38 17.62
CA ARG A 292 -6.33 16.20 18.81
C ARG A 292 -6.52 17.69 18.51
N ASN A 293 -7.77 18.15 18.62
CA ASN A 293 -8.11 19.56 18.61
C ASN A 293 -7.71 20.22 19.95
N ARG A 294 -7.32 21.49 19.90
CA ARG A 294 -6.87 22.30 21.05
C ARG A 294 -7.97 22.50 22.11
N ARG A 295 -8.25 21.49 22.94
CA ARG A 295 -8.97 21.71 24.22
C ARG A 295 -8.04 21.76 25.43
N ASP A 296 -6.78 21.38 25.29
CA ASP A 296 -5.84 21.27 26.42
C ASP A 296 -4.89 22.47 26.55
N LEU A 297 -5.16 23.60 25.87
CA LEU A 297 -4.37 24.84 25.97
C LEU A 297 -5.16 26.01 26.61
N LEU A 298 -6.32 25.71 27.19
CA LEU A 298 -7.17 26.66 27.93
C LEU A 298 -7.48 26.18 29.36
N ALA A 299 -6.55 25.44 29.98
CA ALA A 299 -6.54 25.14 31.40
C ALA A 299 -5.16 25.47 31.99
#